data_AF-A0A8S3R1G0-F1
#
_entry.id   AF-A0A8S3R1G0-F1
#
_cell.length_a   1.000
_cell.length_b   1.000
_cell.length_c   1.000
_cell.angle_alpha   90.00
_cell.angle_beta   90.00
_cell.angle_gamma   90.00
#
_symmetry.space_group_name_H-M   'P 1'
#
loop_
_entity.id
_entity.type
_entity.pdbx_description
1 polymer ?
#
loop_
_entity_poly.entity_id
_entity_poly.type
_entity_poly.pdbx_seq_one_letter_code
_entity_poly.pdbx_strand_id
1 'polypeptide(L)'
;MKLVIEFISIIIGLLKVSSIHVKDDYIKRELQEYPSQINNILHYIQGKCHRAPKETVQEMKRKKKSILKKLETYKEVIKLNKHIEKEFNWIIEEIKDHKSAPEIITSLRKDVHEICEGPPLNQQRDCTDLKKLNRRTGIHTIYPDNAHGVKIFCNMEVDGGGWSVIQRRQDGTTNFYRSWSEYKKGFGSPDRNVWLGNDNIHAITSIGDYEL
;
A
#
# COMPACT_ATOMS: atom_id res chain seq x y z
N MET A 1 -27.87 33.38 41.68
CA MET A 1 -26.40 33.51 41.59
C MET A 1 -25.68 32.21 41.24
N LYS A 2 -25.82 31.10 41.99
CA LYS A 2 -25.11 29.83 41.70
C LYS A 2 -25.34 29.25 40.28
N LEU A 3 -26.58 29.33 39.78
CA LEU A 3 -26.93 28.90 38.41
C LEU A 3 -26.30 29.74 37.29
N VAL A 4 -26.00 31.02 37.57
CA VAL A 4 -25.39 31.94 36.58
C VAL A 4 -23.90 31.63 36.43
N ILE A 5 -23.23 31.29 37.54
CA ILE A 5 -21.81 30.90 37.56
C ILE A 5 -21.61 29.52 36.91
N GLU A 6 -22.53 28.58 37.09
CA GLU A 6 -22.51 27.28 36.39
C GLU A 6 -22.72 27.45 34.88
N PHE A 7 -23.59 28.37 34.45
CA PHE A 7 -23.81 28.66 33.04
C PHE A 7 -22.60 29.36 32.38
N ILE A 8 -21.98 30.33 33.07
CA ILE A 8 -20.76 31.00 32.59
C ILE A 8 -19.60 30.00 32.48
N SER A 9 -19.48 29.06 33.43
CA SER A 9 -18.45 28.01 33.39
C SER A 9 -18.63 27.05 32.20
N ILE A 10 -19.88 26.74 31.83
CA ILE A 10 -20.19 25.92 30.65
C ILE A 10 -19.89 26.69 29.35
N ILE A 11 -20.20 27.99 29.30
CA ILE A 11 -19.90 28.86 28.15
C ILE A 11 -18.38 29.02 27.95
N ILE A 12 -17.60 29.21 29.03
CA ILE A 12 -16.13 29.23 28.97
C ILE A 12 -15.58 27.88 28.50
N GLY A 13 -16.21 26.78 28.91
CA GLY A 13 -15.87 25.43 28.43
C GLY A 13 -16.08 25.26 26.92
N LEU A 14 -17.17 25.82 26.38
CA LEU A 14 -17.47 25.80 24.95
C LEU A 14 -16.57 26.76 24.14
N LEU A 15 -16.22 27.93 24.69
CA LEU A 15 -15.23 28.84 24.11
C LEU A 15 -13.82 28.22 24.04
N LYS A 16 -13.46 27.35 24.99
CA LYS A 16 -12.22 26.57 24.92
C LYS A 16 -12.24 25.51 23.80
N VAL A 17 -13.41 24.98 23.46
CA VAL A 17 -13.55 24.05 22.32
C VAL A 17 -13.35 24.79 20.99
N SER A 18 -13.74 26.07 20.88
CA SER A 18 -13.43 26.91 19.70
C SER A 18 -11.94 27.27 19.53
N SER A 19 -11.09 27.08 20.56
CA SER A 19 -9.63 27.25 20.44
C SER A 19 -8.91 25.99 19.94
N ILE A 20 -9.63 24.90 19.66
CA ILE A 20 -9.05 23.71 19.03
C ILE A 20 -8.73 24.07 17.57
N HIS A 21 -7.48 23.83 17.15
CA HIS A 21 -7.00 24.08 15.79
C HIS A 21 -7.65 23.09 14.81
N VAL A 22 -8.88 23.38 14.38
CA VAL A 22 -9.55 22.65 13.31
C VAL A 22 -9.06 23.23 11.97
N LYS A 23 -8.38 22.40 11.16
CA LYS A 23 -7.77 22.80 9.87
C LYS A 23 -8.78 22.98 8.73
N ASP A 24 -10.05 22.71 8.98
CA ASP A 24 -11.10 22.71 7.98
C ASP A 24 -11.94 24.00 8.08
N ASP A 25 -11.77 24.91 7.11
CA ASP A 25 -12.43 26.22 7.03
C ASP A 25 -13.96 26.12 6.86
N TYR A 26 -14.47 24.95 6.47
CA TYR A 26 -15.91 24.68 6.45
C TYR A 26 -16.42 24.47 7.89
N ILE A 27 -15.77 23.60 8.65
CA ILE A 27 -16.15 23.29 10.04
C ILE A 27 -15.99 24.51 10.95
N LYS A 28 -15.00 25.37 10.68
CA LYS A 28 -14.76 26.61 11.44
C LYS A 28 -15.92 27.62 11.33
N ARG A 29 -16.52 27.72 10.14
CA ARG A 29 -17.70 28.59 9.89
C ARG A 29 -18.95 28.01 10.54
N GLU A 30 -19.14 26.70 10.43
CA GLU A 30 -20.30 26.03 11.02
C GLU A 30 -20.27 26.12 12.55
N LEU A 31 -19.09 25.99 13.18
CA LEU A 31 -18.90 26.18 14.63
C LEU A 31 -19.15 27.63 15.13
N GLN A 32 -18.97 28.64 14.27
CA GLN A 32 -19.23 30.04 14.63
C GLN A 32 -20.73 30.38 14.69
N GLU A 33 -21.60 29.63 14.01
CA GLU A 33 -23.06 29.87 14.00
C GLU A 33 -23.79 29.24 15.19
N TYR A 34 -23.20 28.22 15.81
CA TYR A 34 -23.78 27.48 16.95
C TYR A 34 -24.28 28.38 18.10
N PRO A 35 -23.56 29.43 18.56
CA PRO A 35 -24.03 30.29 19.64
C PRO A 35 -25.36 30.98 19.34
N SER A 36 -25.54 31.46 18.10
CA SER A 36 -26.75 32.14 17.65
C SER A 36 -27.94 31.17 17.54
N GLN A 37 -27.69 29.98 16.99
CA GLN A 37 -28.70 28.93 16.86
C GLN A 37 -29.15 28.43 18.25
N ILE A 38 -28.22 28.25 19.19
CA ILE A 38 -28.50 27.86 20.57
C ILE A 38 -29.36 28.93 21.26
N ASN A 39 -29.03 30.22 21.12
CA ASN A 39 -29.80 31.31 21.73
C ASN A 39 -31.24 31.37 21.19
N ASN A 40 -31.44 31.16 19.89
CA ASN A 40 -32.78 31.14 19.29
C ASN A 40 -33.64 29.98 19.82
N ILE A 41 -33.04 28.78 19.92
CA ILE A 41 -33.71 27.60 20.48
C ILE A 41 -34.03 27.80 21.96
N LEU A 42 -33.10 28.39 22.74
CA LEU A 42 -33.32 28.69 24.16
C LEU A 42 -34.49 29.66 24.35
N HIS A 43 -34.58 30.71 23.55
CA HIS A 43 -35.66 31.70 23.63
C HIS A 43 -37.03 31.08 23.30
N TYR A 44 -37.08 30.22 22.28
CA TYR A 44 -38.29 29.46 21.91
C TYR A 44 -38.74 28.50 23.02
N ILE A 45 -37.81 27.75 23.60
CA ILE A 45 -38.09 26.81 24.69
C ILE A 45 -38.51 27.56 25.96
N GLN A 46 -37.89 28.69 26.28
CA GLN A 46 -38.26 29.54 27.42
C GLN A 46 -39.69 30.07 27.29
N GLY A 47 -40.11 30.47 26.09
CA GLY A 47 -41.49 30.90 25.80
C GLY A 47 -42.52 29.77 25.97
N LYS A 48 -42.17 28.52 25.63
CA LYS A 48 -43.06 27.36 25.79
C LYS A 48 -43.05 26.75 27.20
N CYS A 49 -41.96 26.88 27.95
CA CYS A 49 -41.84 26.39 29.33
C CYS A 49 -42.79 27.08 30.31
N HIS A 50 -43.15 28.36 30.08
CA HIS A 50 -44.08 29.10 30.95
C HIS A 50 -45.53 28.56 30.92
N ARG A 51 -45.90 27.77 29.90
CA ARG A 51 -47.25 27.19 29.74
C ARG A 51 -47.31 25.67 29.91
N ALA A 52 -46.19 25.02 30.23
CA ALA A 52 -46.12 23.57 30.37
C ALA A 52 -46.64 23.11 31.75
N PRO A 53 -47.39 22.00 31.83
CA PRO A 53 -47.81 21.41 33.11
C PRO A 53 -46.61 21.15 34.03
N LYS A 54 -46.78 21.41 35.33
CA LYS A 54 -45.69 21.30 36.33
C LYS A 54 -45.07 19.90 36.36
N GLU A 55 -45.86 18.86 36.13
CA GLU A 55 -45.37 17.47 36.04
C GLU A 55 -44.38 17.28 34.88
N THR A 56 -44.69 17.81 33.70
CA THR A 56 -43.83 17.74 32.51
C THR A 56 -42.49 18.46 32.74
N VAL A 57 -42.52 19.62 33.39
CA VAL A 57 -41.31 20.37 33.75
C VAL A 57 -40.46 19.60 34.76
N GLN A 58 -41.07 18.94 35.73
CA GLN A 58 -40.36 18.10 36.70
C GLN A 58 -39.74 16.86 36.03
N GLU A 59 -40.44 16.24 35.09
CA GLU A 59 -39.92 15.12 34.30
C GLU A 59 -38.71 15.54 33.47
N MET A 60 -38.79 16.68 32.77
CA MET A 60 -37.66 17.23 32.02
C MET A 60 -36.47 17.56 32.92
N LYS A 61 -36.70 18.07 34.13
CA LYS A 61 -35.63 18.28 35.13
C LYS A 61 -34.98 16.97 35.56
N ARG A 62 -35.76 15.89 35.76
CA ARG A 62 -35.23 14.55 36.06
C ARG A 62 -34.41 14.00 34.90
N LYS A 63 -34.91 14.10 33.67
CA LYS A 63 -34.17 13.69 32.45
C LYS A 63 -32.87 14.48 32.29
N LYS A 64 -32.89 15.81 32.49
CA LYS A 64 -31.68 16.65 32.50
C LYS A 64 -30.64 16.14 33.51
N LYS A 65 -31.06 15.82 34.74
CA LYS A 65 -30.15 15.31 35.78
C LYS A 65 -29.56 13.95 35.40
N SER A 66 -30.35 13.07 34.79
CA SER A 66 -29.88 11.78 34.27
C SER A 66 -28.85 11.95 33.15
N ILE A 67 -29.13 12.84 32.18
CA ILE A 67 -28.22 13.14 31.07
C ILE A 67 -26.91 13.74 31.58
N LEU A 68 -26.97 14.70 32.52
CA LEU A 68 -25.78 15.29 33.13
C LEU A 68 -24.91 14.25 33.84
N LYS A 69 -25.52 13.29 34.55
CA LYS A 69 -24.78 12.19 35.18
C LYS A 69 -24.06 11.31 34.15
N LYS A 70 -24.70 11.02 33.01
CA LYS A 70 -24.07 10.28 31.89
C LYS A 70 -22.94 11.09 31.23
N LEU A 71 -23.12 12.39 31.03
CA LEU A 71 -22.06 13.26 30.50
C LEU A 71 -20.85 13.29 31.42
N GLU A 72 -21.04 13.30 32.74
CA GLU A 72 -19.93 13.25 33.70
C GLU A 72 -19.14 11.94 33.59
N THR A 73 -19.83 10.81 33.41
CA THR A 73 -19.13 9.53 33.18
C THR A 73 -18.30 9.51 31.90
N TYR A 74 -18.77 10.16 30.82
CA TYR A 74 -18.01 10.27 29.57
C TYR A 74 -16.77 11.18 29.68
N LYS A 75 -16.78 12.18 30.57
CA LYS A 75 -15.61 13.06 30.77
C LYS A 75 -14.39 12.31 31.29
N GLU A 76 -14.57 11.37 32.21
CA GLU A 76 -13.46 10.56 32.74
C GLU A 76 -12.89 9.63 31.66
N VAL A 77 -13.74 9.08 30.79
CA VAL A 77 -13.29 8.29 29.63
C VAL A 77 -12.47 9.15 28.64
N ILE A 78 -12.92 10.37 28.35
CA ILE A 78 -12.18 11.31 27.49
C ILE A 78 -10.83 11.70 28.10
N LYS A 79 -10.77 11.88 29.42
CA LYS A 79 -9.54 12.18 30.16
C LYS A 79 -8.55 11.02 30.07
N LEU A 80 -9.04 9.78 30.19
CA LEU A 80 -8.24 8.58 30.03
C LEU A 80 -7.70 8.45 28.59
N ASN A 81 -8.55 8.65 27.58
CA ASN A 81 -8.13 8.61 26.17
C ASN A 81 -7.01 9.63 25.87
N LYS A 82 -7.10 10.85 26.41
CA LYS A 82 -6.03 11.85 26.28
C LYS A 82 -4.70 11.43 26.92
N HIS A 83 -4.74 10.65 28.01
CA HIS A 83 -3.52 10.13 28.61
C HIS A 83 -2.91 9.04 27.73
N ILE A 84 -3.74 8.13 27.22
CA ILE A 84 -3.31 7.08 26.27
C ILE A 84 -2.68 7.70 25.01
N GLU A 85 -3.26 8.76 24.46
CA GLU A 85 -2.68 9.47 23.31
C GLU A 85 -1.31 10.07 23.63
N LYS A 86 -1.09 10.58 24.85
CA LYS A 86 0.22 11.11 25.26
C LYS A 86 1.26 10.00 25.37
N GLU A 87 0.91 8.88 26.02
CA GLU A 87 1.80 7.73 26.16
C GLU A 87 2.16 7.13 24.79
N PHE A 88 1.18 7.00 23.89
CA PHE A 88 1.41 6.50 22.53
C PHE A 88 2.34 7.42 21.73
N ASN A 89 2.17 8.74 21.82
CA ASN A 89 3.04 9.69 21.14
C ASN A 89 4.47 9.68 21.71
N TRP A 90 4.64 9.49 23.03
CA TRP A 90 5.97 9.32 23.63
C TRP A 90 6.68 8.06 23.10
N ILE A 91 5.98 6.93 23.02
CA ILE A 91 6.53 5.68 22.45
C ILE A 91 6.95 5.88 20.99
N ILE A 92 6.18 6.64 20.19
CA ILE A 92 6.55 6.94 18.80
C ILE A 92 7.85 7.77 18.73
N GLU A 93 8.02 8.78 19.59
CA GLU A 93 9.26 9.56 19.61
C GLU A 93 10.46 8.73 20.08
N GLU A 94 10.27 7.84 21.05
CA GLU A 94 11.32 6.91 21.50
C GLU A 94 11.74 5.92 20.39
N ILE A 95 10.77 5.39 19.63
CA ILE A 95 11.03 4.52 18.46
C ILE A 95 11.78 5.28 17.35
N LYS A 96 11.49 6.57 17.15
CA LYS A 96 12.20 7.41 16.16
C LYS A 96 13.65 7.65 16.55
N ASP A 97 13.95 7.81 17.84
CA ASP A 97 15.29 8.10 18.35
C ASP A 97 16.15 6.83 18.55
N HIS A 98 15.56 5.65 18.41
CA HIS A 98 16.31 4.42 18.15
C HIS A 98 17.02 4.53 16.79
N LYS A 99 18.23 5.11 16.82
CA LYS A 99 19.17 5.29 15.69
C LYS A 99 19.47 4.00 14.93
N SER A 100 19.22 2.85 15.54
CA SER A 100 19.35 1.53 14.92
C SER A 100 18.15 1.16 14.04
N ALA A 101 16.97 1.75 14.19
CA ALA A 101 15.81 1.41 13.36
C ALA A 101 15.98 1.80 11.89
N PRO A 102 16.48 2.99 11.51
CA PRO A 102 16.75 3.32 10.10
C PRO A 102 17.85 2.44 9.51
N GLU A 103 18.89 2.12 10.28
CA GLU A 103 20.02 1.28 9.84
C GLU A 103 19.60 -0.18 9.68
N ILE A 104 18.83 -0.73 10.64
CA ILE A 104 18.24 -2.07 10.56
C ILE A 104 17.17 -2.11 9.48
N ILE A 105 16.33 -1.08 9.29
CA ILE A 105 15.37 -1.02 8.20
C ILE A 105 16.08 -0.90 6.85
N THR A 106 17.21 -0.19 6.78
CA THR A 106 18.02 -0.10 5.56
C THR A 106 18.76 -1.39 5.27
N SER A 107 19.30 -2.05 6.30
CA SER A 107 19.90 -3.38 6.21
C SER A 107 18.84 -4.40 5.83
N LEU A 108 17.70 -4.46 6.52
CA LEU A 108 16.57 -5.32 6.17
C LEU A 108 15.98 -4.97 4.81
N ARG A 109 15.96 -3.71 4.38
CA ARG A 109 15.54 -3.35 3.02
C ARG A 109 16.58 -3.81 2.00
N LYS A 110 17.87 -3.78 2.32
CA LYS A 110 18.93 -4.35 1.50
C LYS A 110 18.86 -5.87 1.46
N ASP A 111 18.61 -6.53 2.59
CA ASP A 111 18.46 -7.98 2.72
C ASP A 111 17.16 -8.43 2.04
N VAL A 112 16.05 -7.70 2.19
CA VAL A 112 14.78 -7.92 1.48
C VAL A 112 14.92 -7.59 0.00
N HIS A 113 15.71 -6.59 -0.39
CA HIS A 113 16.08 -6.37 -1.79
C HIS A 113 16.95 -7.53 -2.29
N GLU A 114 17.91 -8.05 -1.53
CA GLU A 114 18.66 -9.28 -1.85
C GLU A 114 17.82 -10.58 -1.76
N ILE A 115 16.63 -10.57 -1.17
CA ILE A 115 15.72 -11.74 -1.06
C ILE A 115 14.63 -11.67 -2.14
N CYS A 116 14.05 -10.50 -2.39
CA CYS A 116 13.02 -10.26 -3.42
C CYS A 116 13.65 -9.99 -4.79
N GLU A 117 14.83 -9.40 -4.81
CA GLU A 117 15.80 -9.33 -5.91
C GLU A 117 17.04 -10.11 -5.46
N GLY A 118 16.85 -11.42 -5.18
CA GLY A 118 17.90 -12.44 -5.10
C GLY A 118 19.17 -11.99 -5.85
N PRO A 119 20.41 -12.20 -5.34
CA PRO A 119 21.59 -11.99 -6.19
C PRO A 119 21.26 -12.63 -7.54
N PRO A 120 21.34 -11.88 -8.66
CA PRO A 120 20.60 -12.21 -9.86
C PRO A 120 20.83 -13.69 -10.10
N LEU A 121 19.77 -14.51 -10.09
CA LEU A 121 19.93 -15.90 -10.48
C LEU A 121 20.60 -15.79 -11.84
N ASN A 122 21.88 -16.13 -11.87
CA ASN A 122 22.78 -15.95 -13.00
C ASN A 122 22.40 -17.03 -14.01
N GLN A 123 21.20 -16.87 -14.52
CA GLN A 123 20.48 -17.75 -15.38
C GLN A 123 20.28 -16.88 -16.60
N GLN A 124 21.26 -16.99 -17.49
CA GLN A 124 21.29 -16.20 -18.71
C GLN A 124 20.02 -16.56 -19.48
N ARG A 125 19.12 -15.59 -19.68
CA ARG A 125 17.79 -15.88 -20.23
C ARG A 125 17.83 -16.03 -21.74
N ASP A 126 18.80 -15.38 -22.35
CA ASP A 126 19.05 -15.39 -23.78
C ASP A 126 20.56 -15.29 -24.07
N CYS A 127 20.88 -15.23 -25.36
CA CYS A 127 22.26 -15.14 -25.82
C CYS A 127 22.87 -13.74 -25.65
N THR A 128 22.06 -12.70 -25.46
CA THR A 128 22.54 -11.34 -25.14
C THR A 128 23.16 -11.32 -23.75
N ASP A 129 22.57 -12.01 -22.78
CA ASP A 129 23.16 -12.16 -21.44
C ASP A 129 24.45 -12.98 -21.47
N LEU A 130 24.47 -14.08 -22.22
CA LEU A 130 25.68 -14.88 -22.40
C LEU A 130 26.81 -14.08 -23.08
N LYS A 131 26.48 -13.19 -24.01
CA LYS A 131 27.44 -12.29 -24.67
C LYS A 131 28.07 -11.31 -23.67
N LYS A 132 27.30 -10.72 -22.75
CA LYS A 132 27.84 -9.85 -21.67
C LYS A 132 28.86 -10.59 -20.79
N LEU A 133 28.72 -11.92 -20.69
CA LEU A 133 29.64 -12.81 -19.98
C LEU A 133 30.80 -13.33 -20.86
N ASN A 134 31.04 -12.72 -22.03
CA ASN A 134 32.09 -13.08 -22.99
C ASN A 134 32.06 -14.56 -23.41
N ARG A 135 30.86 -15.16 -23.54
CA ARG A 135 30.71 -16.51 -24.06
C ARG A 135 30.91 -16.53 -25.57
N ARG A 136 31.44 -17.64 -26.09
CA ARG A 136 31.69 -17.85 -27.53
C ARG A 136 30.46 -18.42 -28.22
N THR A 137 30.41 -18.29 -29.55
CA THR A 137 29.42 -18.96 -30.41
C THR A 137 29.36 -20.46 -30.09
N GLY A 138 28.14 -21.00 -29.98
CA GLY A 138 27.93 -22.41 -29.70
C GLY A 138 26.67 -22.68 -28.89
N ILE A 139 26.53 -23.93 -28.44
CA ILE A 139 25.39 -24.36 -27.65
C ILE A 139 25.61 -24.00 -26.19
N HIS A 140 24.65 -23.30 -25.61
CA HIS A 140 24.62 -22.92 -24.19
C HIS A 140 23.29 -23.32 -23.57
N THR A 141 23.27 -23.38 -22.24
CA THR A 141 22.02 -23.50 -21.49
C THR A 141 21.57 -22.09 -21.10
N ILE A 142 20.33 -21.75 -21.43
CA ILE A 142 19.65 -20.54 -20.99
C ILE A 142 18.44 -20.92 -20.12
N TYR A 143 17.88 -19.94 -19.42
CA TYR A 143 16.73 -20.15 -18.54
C TYR A 143 15.65 -19.09 -18.83
N PRO A 144 14.85 -19.28 -19.91
CA PRO A 144 13.87 -18.30 -20.35
C PRO A 144 12.89 -17.84 -19.26
N ASP A 145 12.48 -18.75 -18.40
CA ASP A 145 11.50 -18.53 -17.32
C ASP A 145 12.13 -18.39 -15.93
N ASN A 146 13.46 -18.25 -15.85
CA ASN A 146 14.25 -18.24 -14.61
C ASN A 146 14.12 -19.51 -13.74
N ALA A 147 13.68 -20.63 -14.32
CA ALA A 147 13.51 -21.88 -13.57
C ALA A 147 14.02 -23.10 -14.36
N HIS A 148 13.63 -23.24 -15.61
CA HIS A 148 13.88 -24.42 -16.42
C HIS A 148 14.95 -24.14 -17.48
N GLY A 149 16.05 -24.89 -17.38
CA GLY A 149 17.18 -24.78 -18.32
C GLY A 149 16.86 -25.38 -19.69
N VAL A 150 17.10 -24.63 -20.74
CA VAL A 150 16.90 -25.03 -22.14
C VAL A 150 18.20 -24.82 -22.91
N LYS A 151 18.57 -25.80 -23.74
CA LYS A 151 19.75 -25.67 -24.63
C LYS A 151 19.38 -24.86 -25.87
N ILE A 152 20.18 -23.85 -26.18
CA ILE A 152 20.05 -22.99 -27.35
C ILE A 152 21.39 -22.84 -28.06
N PHE A 153 21.36 -22.59 -29.37
CA PHE A 153 22.54 -22.15 -30.10
C PHE A 153 22.63 -20.62 -30.06
N CYS A 154 23.73 -20.10 -29.54
CA CYS A 154 24.04 -18.67 -29.57
C CYS A 154 25.04 -18.35 -30.66
N ASN A 155 24.70 -17.40 -31.54
CA ASN A 155 25.64 -16.83 -32.48
C ASN A 155 26.19 -15.51 -31.90
N MET A 156 27.49 -15.50 -31.59
CA MET A 156 28.18 -14.37 -30.96
C MET A 156 29.04 -13.58 -31.95
N GLU A 157 28.94 -13.87 -33.24
CA GLU A 157 29.82 -13.33 -34.29
C GLU A 157 29.07 -12.47 -35.31
N VAL A 158 27.90 -12.92 -35.79
CA VAL A 158 27.15 -12.24 -36.85
C VAL A 158 26.46 -10.99 -36.31
N ASP A 159 26.53 -9.88 -37.05
CA ASP A 159 25.88 -8.60 -36.76
C ASP A 159 26.07 -8.12 -35.31
N GLY A 160 27.31 -8.26 -34.83
CA GLY A 160 27.69 -7.88 -33.47
C GLY A 160 27.40 -8.95 -32.43
N GLY A 161 26.69 -10.03 -32.74
CA GLY A 161 26.49 -11.20 -31.88
C GLY A 161 25.46 -11.02 -30.76
N GLY A 162 25.16 -12.11 -30.05
CA GLY A 162 24.10 -12.15 -29.03
C GLY A 162 22.81 -12.80 -29.53
N TRP A 163 22.83 -13.37 -30.74
CA TRP A 163 21.67 -13.95 -31.37
C TRP A 163 21.28 -15.29 -30.75
N SER A 164 20.04 -15.36 -30.28
CA SER A 164 19.37 -16.59 -29.84
C SER A 164 18.70 -17.28 -31.02
N VAL A 165 19.22 -18.44 -31.44
CA VAL A 165 18.63 -19.20 -32.56
C VAL A 165 17.38 -19.95 -32.09
N ILE A 166 16.21 -19.37 -32.38
CA ILE A 166 14.91 -19.96 -32.01
C ILE A 166 14.43 -21.04 -32.98
N GLN A 167 14.88 -21.00 -34.23
CA GLN A 167 14.61 -21.99 -35.27
C GLN A 167 15.84 -22.18 -36.15
N ARG A 168 16.13 -23.43 -36.52
CA ARG A 168 17.13 -23.72 -37.56
C ARG A 168 16.72 -24.89 -38.42
N ARG A 169 17.03 -24.80 -39.73
CA ARG A 169 16.95 -25.90 -40.71
C ARG A 169 18.29 -26.04 -41.41
N GLN A 170 19.00 -27.12 -41.13
CA GLN A 170 20.28 -27.45 -41.76
C GLN A 170 20.18 -28.70 -42.64
N ASP A 171 19.31 -29.64 -42.29
CA ASP A 171 19.10 -30.87 -43.06
C ASP A 171 17.67 -31.42 -42.88
N GLY A 172 17.40 -32.59 -43.47
CA GLY A 172 16.10 -33.27 -43.42
C GLY A 172 15.88 -34.20 -42.23
N THR A 173 16.78 -34.23 -41.24
CA THR A 173 16.77 -35.26 -40.17
C THR A 173 15.69 -35.07 -39.11
N THR A 174 15.12 -33.85 -39.02
CA THR A 174 14.07 -33.55 -38.04
C THR A 174 12.76 -33.27 -38.75
N ASN A 175 11.71 -34.03 -38.40
CA ASN A 175 10.36 -33.76 -38.87
C ASN A 175 9.81 -32.50 -38.19
N PHE A 176 9.33 -31.53 -38.99
CA PHE A 176 8.66 -30.32 -38.51
C PHE A 176 7.13 -30.41 -38.61
N TYR A 177 6.57 -31.44 -39.24
CA TYR A 177 5.13 -31.71 -39.18
C TYR A 177 4.80 -32.33 -37.81
N ARG A 178 4.57 -31.45 -36.83
CA ARG A 178 4.41 -31.78 -35.40
C ARG A 178 3.11 -31.25 -34.83
N SER A 179 2.70 -31.82 -33.70
CA SER A 179 1.52 -31.39 -32.96
C SER A 179 1.72 -30.02 -32.28
N TRP A 180 0.62 -29.35 -31.92
CA TRP A 180 0.67 -28.10 -31.15
C TRP A 180 1.47 -28.24 -29.85
N SER A 181 1.29 -29.35 -29.13
CA SER A 181 2.00 -29.62 -27.86
C SER A 181 3.52 -29.67 -28.04
N GLU A 182 3.98 -30.25 -29.16
CA GLU A 182 5.41 -30.30 -29.49
C GLU A 182 5.93 -28.91 -29.89
N TYR A 183 5.18 -28.15 -30.69
CA TYR A 183 5.55 -26.75 -30.99
C TYR A 183 5.57 -25.86 -29.74
N LYS A 184 4.67 -26.11 -28.79
CA LYS A 184 4.64 -25.41 -27.51
C LYS A 184 5.91 -25.66 -26.69
N LYS A 185 6.31 -26.93 -26.55
CA LYS A 185 7.47 -27.35 -25.75
C LYS A 185 8.84 -27.18 -26.45
N GLY A 186 8.85 -27.26 -27.77
CA GLY A 186 10.08 -27.32 -28.57
C GLY A 186 10.46 -28.76 -28.96
N PHE A 187 11.24 -28.88 -30.04
CA PHE A 187 11.72 -30.16 -30.56
C PHE A 187 12.98 -29.98 -31.42
N GLY A 188 13.65 -31.11 -31.69
CA GLY A 188 14.89 -31.13 -32.46
C GLY A 188 16.11 -30.94 -31.56
N SER A 189 17.22 -30.52 -32.17
CA SER A 189 18.50 -30.36 -31.49
C SER A 189 19.21 -29.07 -31.94
N PRO A 190 19.70 -28.24 -31.00
CA PRO A 190 20.27 -26.92 -31.29
C PRO A 190 21.59 -26.97 -32.10
N ASP A 191 22.22 -28.15 -32.23
CA ASP A 191 23.37 -28.34 -33.11
C ASP A 191 23.01 -28.32 -34.60
N ARG A 192 21.76 -28.68 -34.96
CA ARG A 192 21.30 -28.81 -36.35
C ARG A 192 19.92 -28.21 -36.56
N ASN A 193 18.85 -29.00 -36.46
CA ASN A 193 17.49 -28.55 -36.69
C ASN A 193 16.75 -28.45 -35.38
N VAL A 194 16.20 -27.29 -35.09
CA VAL A 194 15.54 -27.03 -33.81
C VAL A 194 14.34 -26.12 -33.99
N TRP A 195 13.34 -26.33 -33.14
CA TRP A 195 12.35 -25.34 -32.77
C TRP A 195 12.43 -25.18 -31.25
N LEU A 196 12.77 -23.99 -30.77
CA LEU A 196 13.03 -23.75 -29.34
C LEU A 196 11.79 -24.03 -28.47
N GLY A 197 10.60 -23.85 -29.02
CA GLY A 197 9.33 -24.00 -28.31
C GLY A 197 8.64 -22.67 -28.07
N ASN A 198 7.34 -22.61 -28.31
CA ASN A 198 6.57 -21.36 -28.21
C ASN A 198 6.57 -20.81 -26.78
N ASP A 199 6.52 -21.66 -25.76
CA ASP A 199 6.57 -21.21 -24.36
C ASP A 199 7.93 -20.55 -24.05
N ASN A 200 9.02 -21.12 -24.56
CA ASN A 200 10.36 -20.57 -24.38
C ASN A 200 10.54 -19.25 -25.15
N ILE A 201 10.06 -19.17 -26.39
CA ILE A 201 10.10 -17.94 -27.20
C ILE A 201 9.26 -16.84 -26.53
N HIS A 202 8.07 -17.19 -26.03
CA HIS A 202 7.22 -16.25 -25.30
C HIS A 202 7.90 -15.76 -24.02
N ALA A 203 8.51 -16.67 -23.24
CA ALA A 203 9.22 -16.29 -22.01
C ALA A 203 10.36 -15.29 -22.30
N ILE A 204 11.16 -15.53 -23.34
CA ILE A 204 12.22 -14.60 -23.78
C ILE A 204 11.60 -13.25 -24.20
N THR A 205 10.67 -13.28 -25.15
CA THR A 205 10.14 -12.06 -25.81
C THR A 205 9.17 -11.24 -24.94
N SER A 206 8.70 -11.78 -23.82
CA SER A 206 7.78 -11.07 -22.91
C SER A 206 8.44 -10.00 -22.03
N ILE A 207 9.77 -9.97 -21.96
CA ILE A 207 10.53 -9.16 -20.99
C ILE A 207 11.02 -7.83 -21.60
N GLY A 208 11.07 -7.73 -22.93
CA GLY A 208 11.55 -6.53 -23.60
C GLY A 208 11.40 -6.63 -25.12
N ASP A 209 11.95 -5.63 -25.80
CA ASP A 209 11.93 -5.58 -27.27
C ASP A 209 13.03 -6.47 -27.86
N TYR A 210 12.68 -7.24 -28.89
CA TYR A 210 13.59 -8.13 -29.62
C TYR A 210 13.52 -7.85 -31.12
N GLU A 211 14.64 -8.02 -31.81
CA GLU A 211 14.74 -8.02 -33.26
C GLU A 211 14.82 -9.45 -33.81
N LEU A 212 14.33 -9.66 -35.04
CA LEU A 212 14.34 -10.94 -35.76
C LEU A 212 14.84 -10.76 -37.20
#